data_AF-A0A970XB34-F1
#
_entry.id   AF-A0A970XB34-F1
#
_cell.length_a   1.000
_cell.length_b   1.000
_cell.length_c   1.000
_cell.angle_alpha   90.00
_cell.angle_beta   90.00
_cell.angle_gamma   90.00
#
_symmetry.space_group_name_H-M   'P 1'
#
loop_
_entity.id
_entity.type
_entity.pdbx_description
1 polymer ?
#
loop_
_entity_poly.entity_id
_entity_poly.type
_entity_poly.pdbx_seq_one_letter_code
_entity_poly.pdbx_strand_id
1 'polypeptide(L)'
;HFHNTRGQGLANALAALEAGCRSFESSFGELGGCPVPKGATGNVASEDLVSMLHEMGHPTGIDLAKLLDCSREVQRVLGRPLGSHLLTAGPVDWSGRPA
;
A
#
# COMPACT_ATOMS: atom_id res chain seq x y z
N HIS A 1 7.38 7.69 7.47
CA HIS A 1 8.10 6.82 6.52
C HIS A 1 8.29 5.47 7.18
N PHE A 2 7.56 4.44 6.76
CA PHE A 2 7.69 3.10 7.33
C PHE A 2 8.01 2.09 6.24
N HIS A 3 8.95 1.19 6.54
CA HIS A 3 9.20 0.00 5.73
C HIS A 3 8.30 -1.15 6.20
N ASN A 4 7.96 -2.03 5.26
CA ASN A 4 7.19 -3.24 5.52
C ASN A 4 8.05 -4.52 5.55
N THR A 5 9.39 -4.38 5.65
CA THR A 5 10.38 -5.48 5.69
C THR A 5 10.03 -6.64 6.64
N ARG A 6 9.29 -6.36 7.72
CA ARG A 6 8.89 -7.35 8.73
C ARG A 6 7.35 -7.49 8.86
N GLY A 7 6.59 -6.99 7.88
CA GLY A 7 5.12 -7.01 7.92
C GLY A 7 4.49 -6.07 8.95
N GLN A 8 5.25 -5.07 9.43
CA GLN A 8 4.82 -4.17 10.51
C GLN A 8 4.46 -2.76 10.00
N GLY A 9 4.57 -2.50 8.70
CA GLY A 9 4.48 -1.16 8.14
C GLY A 9 3.12 -0.50 8.34
N LEU A 10 2.03 -1.21 8.03
CA LEU A 10 0.67 -0.70 8.22
C LEU A 10 0.29 -0.56 9.70
N ALA A 11 0.70 -1.52 10.54
CA ALA A 11 0.47 -1.45 11.99
C ALA A 11 1.15 -0.20 12.60
N ASN A 12 2.38 0.11 12.17
CA ASN A 12 3.08 1.32 12.61
C ASN A 12 2.43 2.60 12.05
N ALA A 13 1.94 2.57 10.81
CA ALA A 13 1.19 3.69 10.23
C ALA A 13 -0.10 3.98 11.01
N LEU A 14 -0.85 2.94 11.38
CA LEU A 14 -2.04 3.03 12.22
C LEU A 14 -1.71 3.64 13.59
N ALA A 15 -0.71 3.10 14.30
CA ALA A 15 -0.30 3.62 15.60
C ALA A 15 0.12 5.09 15.53
N ALA A 16 0.83 5.49 14.48
CA ALA A 16 1.19 6.89 14.25
C ALA A 16 -0.04 7.78 13.94
N LEU A 17 -1.01 7.27 13.18
CA LEU A 17 -2.28 7.97 12.91
C LEU A 17 -3.05 8.26 14.21
N GLU A 18 -3.15 7.26 15.09
CA GLU A 18 -3.78 7.36 16.41
C GLU A 18 -3.03 8.34 17.33
N ALA A 19 -1.69 8.40 17.22
CA ALA A 19 -0.86 9.36 17.92
C ALA A 19 -0.92 10.80 17.35
N GLY A 20 -1.71 11.04 16.30
CA GLY A 20 -1.92 12.37 15.71
C GLY A 20 -1.11 12.66 14.45
N CYS A 21 -0.29 11.74 13.94
CA CYS A 21 0.41 11.93 12.67
C CYS A 21 -0.60 11.97 11.50
N ARG A 22 -0.33 12.81 10.49
CA ARG A 22 -1.20 12.99 9.31
C ARG A 22 -0.44 12.93 7.98
N SER A 23 0.88 12.81 8.02
CA SER A 23 1.73 12.72 6.84
C SER A 23 2.48 11.40 6.84
N PHE A 24 2.38 10.66 5.75
CA PHE A 24 2.95 9.33 5.57
C PHE A 24 3.63 9.26 4.21
N GLU A 25 4.74 8.53 4.16
CA GLU A 25 5.46 8.22 2.92
C GLU A 25 5.30 6.73 2.62
N SER A 26 5.10 6.42 1.35
CA SER A 26 4.90 5.06 0.82
C SER A 26 5.50 4.98 -0.59
N SER A 27 5.47 3.80 -1.20
CA SER A 27 5.82 3.61 -2.61
C SER A 27 4.87 2.63 -3.29
N PHE A 28 4.76 2.70 -4.62
CA PHE A 28 3.98 1.71 -5.36
C PHE A 28 4.49 0.30 -5.07
N GLY A 29 3.60 -0.60 -4.69
CA GLY A 29 3.89 -2.03 -4.67
C GLY A 29 5.09 -2.46 -3.83
N GLU A 30 5.34 -1.77 -2.71
CA GLU A 30 6.49 -1.97 -1.81
C GLU A 30 7.87 -1.74 -2.45
N LEU A 31 7.95 -0.88 -3.47
CA LEU A 31 9.24 -0.48 -4.03
C LEU A 31 10.15 0.18 -2.99
N GLY A 32 11.47 0.12 -3.20
CA GLY A 32 12.46 0.65 -2.26
C GLY A 32 12.99 -0.38 -1.26
N GLY A 33 13.22 -1.61 -1.69
CA GLY A 33 13.82 -2.68 -0.89
C GLY A 33 15.14 -2.29 -0.23
N CYS A 34 15.42 -2.86 0.94
CA CYS A 34 16.66 -2.63 1.68
C CYS A 34 17.82 -3.39 1.00
N PRO A 35 19.01 -2.78 0.83
CA PRO A 35 20.19 -3.49 0.32
C PRO A 35 20.68 -4.62 1.26
N VAL A 36 20.29 -4.59 2.54
CA VAL A 36 20.85 -5.43 3.61
C VAL A 36 19.73 -5.88 4.58
N PRO A 37 18.69 -6.57 4.08
CA PRO A 37 18.80 -7.93 3.52
C PRO A 37 18.31 -8.05 2.07
N LYS A 38 19.03 -8.83 1.25
CA LYS A 38 18.61 -9.14 -0.13
C LYS A 38 17.22 -9.78 -0.14
N GLY A 39 16.28 -9.16 -0.86
CA GLY A 39 14.91 -9.66 -1.02
C GLY A 39 13.94 -9.18 0.06
N ALA A 40 14.38 -8.37 1.02
CA ALA A 40 13.48 -7.72 1.96
C ALA A 40 12.52 -6.78 1.24
N THR A 41 11.24 -6.82 1.64
CA THR A 41 10.22 -5.86 1.20
C THR A 41 10.61 -4.43 1.59
N GLY A 42 10.21 -3.48 0.75
CA GLY A 42 10.61 -2.07 0.84
C GLY A 42 9.71 -1.24 1.73
N ASN A 43 9.29 -0.09 1.21
CA ASN A 43 8.35 0.78 1.89
C ASN A 43 6.98 0.10 2.04
N VAL A 44 6.13 0.66 2.88
CA VAL A 44 4.69 0.36 2.79
C VAL A 44 4.18 0.66 1.38
N ALA A 45 3.42 -0.28 0.81
CA ALA A 45 2.71 -0.11 -0.45
C ALA A 45 1.70 1.05 -0.35
N SER A 46 1.75 1.98 -1.30
CA SER A 46 0.81 3.10 -1.37
C SER A 46 -0.63 2.62 -1.49
N GLU A 47 -0.84 1.56 -2.26
CA GLU A 47 -2.13 0.91 -2.50
C GLU A 47 -2.72 0.40 -1.17
N ASP A 48 -1.92 -0.34 -0.42
CA ASP A 48 -2.34 -0.97 0.83
C ASP A 48 -2.61 0.09 1.91
N LEU A 49 -1.77 1.13 1.99
CA LEU A 49 -1.97 2.25 2.92
C LEU A 49 -3.23 3.04 2.58
N VAL A 50 -3.44 3.40 1.31
CA VAL A 50 -4.61 4.17 0.90
C VAL A 50 -5.88 3.35 1.10
N SER A 51 -5.88 2.07 0.76
CA SER A 51 -7.02 1.19 1.02
C SER A 51 -7.34 1.10 2.50
N MET A 52 -6.34 0.87 3.37
CA MET A 52 -6.55 0.84 4.82
C MET A 52 -7.18 2.15 5.32
N LEU A 53 -6.65 3.29 4.89
CA LEU A 53 -7.17 4.60 5.30
C LEU A 53 -8.61 4.82 4.79
N HIS A 54 -8.91 4.46 3.54
CA HIS A 54 -10.26 4.56 2.99
C HIS A 54 -11.27 3.67 3.72
N GLU A 55 -10.92 2.41 3.98
CA GLU A 55 -11.76 1.46 4.74
C GLU A 55 -12.01 1.94 6.18
N MET A 56 -11.05 2.65 6.77
CA MET A 56 -11.19 3.28 8.08
C MET A 56 -11.94 4.64 8.05
N GLY A 57 -12.36 5.11 6.88
CA GLY A 57 -13.05 6.40 6.72
C GLY A 57 -12.14 7.63 6.75
N HIS A 58 -10.83 7.47 6.60
CA HIS A 58 -9.87 8.57 6.50
C HIS A 58 -9.69 9.04 5.04
N PRO A 59 -10.10 10.27 4.70
CA PRO A 59 -9.92 10.79 3.35
C PRO A 59 -8.44 11.09 3.07
N THR A 60 -7.95 10.60 1.93
CA THR A 60 -6.57 10.86 1.47
C THR A 60 -6.50 11.80 0.27
N GLY A 61 -7.63 12.06 -0.40
CA GLY A 61 -7.69 12.77 -1.68
C GLY A 61 -7.16 11.95 -2.88
N ILE A 62 -6.81 10.69 -2.67
CA ILE A 62 -6.30 9.79 -3.70
C ILE A 62 -7.44 8.91 -4.20
N ASP A 63 -7.55 8.76 -5.53
CA ASP A 63 -8.45 7.82 -6.19
C ASP A 63 -7.81 6.42 -6.20
N LEU A 64 -8.42 5.48 -5.48
CA LEU A 64 -7.87 4.13 -5.30
C LEU A 64 -7.82 3.33 -6.60
N ALA A 65 -8.80 3.51 -7.49
CA ALA A 65 -8.83 2.80 -8.77
C ALA A 65 -7.69 3.28 -9.68
N LYS A 66 -7.52 4.60 -9.79
CA LYS A 66 -6.40 5.19 -10.55
C LYS A 66 -5.05 4.82 -9.96
N LEU A 67 -4.95 4.77 -8.63
CA LEU A 67 -3.74 4.32 -7.95
C LEU A 67 -3.38 2.89 -8.37
N LEU A 68 -4.34 1.96 -8.33
CA LEU A 68 -4.14 0.57 -8.76
C LEU A 68 -3.73 0.46 -10.24
N ASP A 69 -4.33 1.28 -11.11
CA ASP A 69 -3.94 1.30 -12.53
C ASP A 69 -2.50 1.76 -12.73
N CYS A 70 -2.06 2.79 -12.00
CA CYS A 70 -0.66 3.20 -11.98
C CYS A 70 0.26 2.07 -11.47
N SER A 71 -0.13 1.36 -10.43
CA SER A 71 0.64 0.26 -9.85
C SER A 71 0.79 -0.93 -10.81
N ARG A 72 -0.27 -1.26 -11.56
CA ARG A 72 -0.23 -2.27 -12.63
C ARG A 72 0.75 -1.87 -13.73
N GLU A 73 0.76 -0.60 -14.11
CA GLU A 73 1.69 -0.07 -15.10
C GLU A 73 3.13 -0.11 -14.61
N VAL A 74 3.38 0.27 -13.36
CA VAL A 74 4.71 0.15 -12.72
C VAL A 74 5.18 -1.32 -12.73
N GLN A 75 4.31 -2.25 -12.35
CA GLN A 75 4.60 -3.68 -12.39
C GLN A 75 4.98 -4.15 -13.81
N ARG A 76 4.22 -3.70 -14.81
CA ARG A 76 4.48 -3.98 -16.23
C ARG A 76 5.84 -3.47 -16.68
N VAL A 77 6.17 -2.22 -16.35
CA VAL A 77 7.45 -1.58 -16.71
C VAL A 77 8.64 -2.30 -16.06
N LEU A 78 8.51 -2.70 -14.80
CA LEU A 78 9.58 -3.40 -14.08
C LEU A 78 9.72 -4.88 -14.47
N GLY A 79 8.73 -5.45 -15.15
CA GLY A 79 8.76 -6.85 -15.60
C GLY A 79 8.80 -7.87 -14.47
N ARG A 80 8.36 -7.50 -13.25
CA ARG A 80 8.31 -8.39 -12.08
C ARG A 80 7.09 -8.06 -11.23
N PRO A 81 6.52 -9.04 -10.49
CA PRO A 81 5.45 -8.77 -9.52
C PRO A 81 5.87 -7.76 -8.45
N LEU A 82 4.91 -6.94 -8.04
CA LEU A 82 5.04 -6.03 -6.90
C LEU A 82 4.50 -6.66 -5.61
N GLY A 83 4.90 -6.12 -4.46
CA GLY A 83 4.56 -6.66 -3.13
C GLY A 83 3.20 -6.24 -2.57
N SER A 84 2.47 -5.32 -3.22
CA SER A 84 1.19 -4.84 -2.70
C SER A 84 0.16 -5.98 -2.60
N HIS A 85 -0.44 -6.10 -1.41
CA HIS A 85 -1.51 -7.04 -1.15
C HIS A 85 -2.79 -6.64 -1.89
N LEU A 86 -3.11 -5.34 -1.91
CA LEU A 86 -4.28 -4.81 -2.60
C LEU A 86 -4.18 -4.98 -4.11
N LEU A 87 -2.99 -4.78 -4.69
CA LEU A 87 -2.78 -5.01 -6.12
C LEU A 87 -3.07 -6.46 -6.52
N THR A 88 -2.78 -7.40 -5.62
CA THR A 88 -3.00 -8.84 -5.82
C THR A 88 -4.47 -9.24 -5.57
N ALA A 89 -5.06 -8.77 -4.48
CA ALA A 89 -6.39 -9.19 -4.03
C ALA A 89 -7.53 -8.37 -4.66
N GLY A 90 -7.25 -7.13 -5.06
CA GLY A 90 -8.26 -6.13 -5.39
C GLY A 90 -8.90 -5.48 -4.15
N PRO A 91 -9.62 -4.36 -4.35
CA PRO A 91 -10.40 -3.72 -3.29
C PRO A 91 -11.62 -4.57 -2.90
N VAL A 92 -12.12 -4.38 -1.67
CA VAL A 92 -13.35 -5.01 -1.21
C VAL A 92 -14.55 -4.30 -1.83
N ASP A 93 -15.48 -5.06 -2.41
CA ASP A 93 -16.77 -4.53 -2.86
C ASP A 93 -17.83 -4.72 -1.76
N TRP A 94 -18.17 -3.64 -1.06
CA TRP A 94 -19.21 -3.62 -0.03
C TRP A 94 -20.63 -3.44 -0.60
N SER A 95 -20.80 -3.36 -1.94
CA SER A 95 -22.10 -3.12 -2.57
C SER A 95 -23.08 -4.30 -2.53
N GLY A 96 -22.66 -5.44 -1.98
CA GLY A 96 -23.54 -6.59 -1.69
C GLY A 96 -23.97 -7.39 -2.93
N ARG A 97 -23.28 -7.27 -4.06
CA ARG A 97 -23.50 -8.14 -5.24
C ARG A 97 -22.50 -9.31 -5.23
N PRO A 98 -22.94 -10.55 -5.46
CA PRO A 98 -21.99 -11.65 -5.68
C PRO A 98 -21.15 -11.35 -6.93
N ALA A 99 -19.86 -11.67 -6.83
CA ALA A 99 -18.87 -11.54 -7.90
C ALA A 99 -19.26 -12.29 -9.18
#